data_AF-A0A925AUL9-F1
#
_entry.id   AF-A0A925AUL9-F1
#
_cell.length_a   1.000
_cell.length_b   1.000
_cell.length_c   1.000
_cell.angle_alpha   90.00
_cell.angle_beta   90.00
_cell.angle_gamma   90.00
#
_symmetry.space_group_name_H-M   'P 1'
#
loop_
_entity.id
_entity.type
_entity.pdbx_description
1 polymer ?
#
loop_
_entity_poly.entity_id
_entity_poly.type
_entity_poly.pdbx_seq_one_letter_code
_entity_poly.pdbx_strand_id
1 'polypeptide(L)'
;MDESTFVDAMAKLRAIEGDSTLDSAGKVTARRATLQEQGLSSLQLESAARSLADDPAHALVIWGRIDSAVLSNKTAARKQSLP
;
A
#
# COMPACT_ATOMS: atom_id res chain seq x y z
N MET A 1 -1.75 -15.20 -0.05
CA MET A 1 -2.16 -13.86 -0.53
C MET A 1 -1.80 -13.78 -1.99
N ASP A 2 -2.69 -13.28 -2.84
CA ASP A 2 -2.38 -13.04 -4.24
C ASP A 2 -1.61 -11.72 -4.43
N GLU A 3 -0.94 -11.60 -5.57
CA GLU A 3 -0.11 -10.46 -5.92
C GLU A 3 -0.90 -9.15 -6.02
N SER A 4 -2.15 -9.19 -6.48
CA SER A 4 -2.97 -7.98 -6.65
C SER A 4 -3.40 -7.42 -5.30
N THR A 5 -3.77 -8.29 -4.35
CA THR A 5 -4.04 -7.94 -2.96
C THR A 5 -2.78 -7.36 -2.29
N PHE A 6 -1.61 -7.94 -2.54
CA PHE A 6 -0.35 -7.40 -2.04
C PHE A 6 -0.05 -5.99 -2.56
N VAL A 7 -0.18 -5.79 -3.88
CA VAL A 7 0.04 -4.49 -4.52
C VAL A 7 -0.93 -3.43 -4.00
N ASP A 8 -2.22 -3.75 -3.87
CA ASP A 8 -3.24 -2.83 -3.35
C ASP A 8 -2.96 -2.45 -1.88
N ALA A 9 -2.64 -3.45 -1.04
CA ALA A 9 -2.26 -3.23 0.35
C ALA A 9 -1.04 -2.31 0.46
N MET A 10 0.05 -2.62 -0.25
CA MET A 10 1.28 -1.82 -0.21
C MET A 10 1.09 -0.41 -0.77
N ALA A 11 0.24 -0.24 -1.78
CA ALA A 11 -0.10 1.07 -2.32
C ALA A 11 -0.85 1.93 -1.30
N LYS A 12 -1.85 1.38 -0.62
CA LYS A 12 -2.58 2.09 0.45
C LYS A 12 -1.67 2.46 1.61
N LEU A 13 -0.82 1.54 2.05
CA LEU A 13 0.16 1.80 3.11
C LEU A 13 1.13 2.92 2.72
N ARG A 14 1.65 2.90 1.49
CA ARG A 14 2.57 3.94 1.01
C ARG A 14 1.89 5.30 0.85
N ALA A 15 0.61 5.33 0.48
CA ALA A 15 -0.17 6.56 0.45
C ALA A 15 -0.32 7.18 1.85
N ILE A 16 -0.59 6.36 2.87
CA ILE A 16 -0.66 6.80 4.28
C ILE A 16 0.69 7.37 4.75
N GLU A 17 1.79 6.70 4.43
CA GLU A 17 3.13 7.16 4.81
C GLU A 17 3.48 8.52 4.17
N GLY A 18 3.07 8.71 2.91
CA GLY A 18 3.25 9.95 2.15
C GLY A 18 2.26 11.07 2.49
N ASP A 19 1.23 10.79 3.30
CA ASP A 19 0.26 11.79 3.72
C ASP A 19 0.89 12.74 4.76
N SER A 20 1.02 14.01 4.41
CA SER A 20 1.57 15.04 5.28
C SER A 20 0.53 15.63 6.26
N THR A 21 -0.75 15.28 6.09
CA THR A 21 -1.84 15.75 6.96
C THR A 21 -2.01 14.87 8.20
N LEU A 22 -1.49 13.65 8.17
CA LEU A 22 -1.50 12.71 9.30
C LEU A 22 -0.23 12.84 10.14
N ASP A 23 -0.42 12.93 11.46
CA ASP A 23 0.66 12.77 12.42
C ASP A 23 1.04 11.28 12.60
N SER A 24 2.12 11.01 13.33
CA SER A 24 2.60 9.64 13.53
C SER A 24 1.55 8.69 14.12
N ALA A 25 0.70 9.16 15.05
CA ALA A 25 -0.35 8.34 15.63
C ALA A 25 -1.51 8.10 14.64
N GLY A 26 -1.86 9.13 13.86
CA GLY A 26 -2.80 9.03 12.75
C GLY A 26 -2.36 8.00 11.71
N LYS A 27 -1.09 8.01 11.31
CA LYS A 27 -0.52 7.03 10.36
C LYS A 27 -0.59 5.60 10.87
N VAL A 28 -0.25 5.37 12.14
CA VAL A 28 -0.35 4.04 12.77
C VAL A 28 -1.80 3.55 12.77
N THR A 29 -2.75 4.41 13.12
CA THR A 29 -4.17 4.05 13.14
C THR A 29 -4.68 3.72 11.74
N ALA A 30 -4.40 4.59 10.76
CA ALA A 30 -4.79 4.37 9.37
C ALA A 30 -4.19 3.08 8.80
N ARG A 31 -2.91 2.81 9.08
CA ARG A 31 -2.25 1.55 8.70
C ARG A 31 -2.95 0.34 9.26
N ARG A 32 -3.32 0.36 10.56
CA ARG A 32 -4.02 -0.77 11.20
C ARG A 32 -5.41 -0.96 10.60
N ALA A 33 -6.13 0.12 10.33
CA ALA A 33 -7.45 0.06 9.69
C ALA A 33 -7.36 -0.58 8.29
N THR A 34 -6.44 -0.12 7.44
CA THR A 34 -6.24 -0.70 6.09
C THR A 34 -5.97 -2.20 6.13
N LEU A 35 -5.15 -2.67 7.06
CA LEU A 35 -4.87 -4.09 7.23
C LEU A 35 -6.12 -4.88 7.67
N GLN A 36 -6.89 -4.34 8.60
CA GLN A 36 -8.13 -4.95 9.06
C GLN A 36 -9.18 -5.04 7.96
N GLU A 37 -9.37 -3.97 7.17
CA GLU A 37 -10.33 -3.94 6.05
C GLU A 37 -10.04 -5.01 4.99
N GLN A 38 -8.76 -5.33 4.78
CA GLN A 38 -8.32 -6.36 3.83
C GLN A 38 -8.20 -7.75 4.47
N GLY A 39 -8.48 -7.90 5.77
CA GLY A 39 -8.27 -9.15 6.50
C GLY A 39 -6.80 -9.60 6.53
N LEU A 40 -5.86 -8.66 6.38
CA LEU A 40 -4.43 -8.93 6.34
C LEU A 40 -3.79 -8.68 7.70
N SER A 41 -2.81 -9.52 8.03
CA SER A 41 -1.89 -9.29 9.14
C SER A 41 -0.56 -8.72 8.63
N SER A 42 0.15 -7.98 9.50
CA SER A 42 1.51 -7.52 9.22
C SER A 42 2.44 -8.67 8.84
N LEU A 43 2.27 -9.84 9.47
CA LEU A 43 3.08 -11.03 9.21
C LEU A 43 2.88 -11.58 7.80
N GLN A 44 1.64 -11.56 7.28
CA GLN A 44 1.37 -12.01 5.91
C GLN A 44 2.01 -11.08 4.87
N LEU A 45 2.00 -9.77 5.11
CA LEU A 45 2.70 -8.80 4.28
C LEU A 45 4.21 -8.97 4.32
N GLU A 46 4.76 -9.17 5.51
CA GLU A 46 6.20 -9.37 5.68
C GLU A 46 6.67 -10.67 5.01
N SER A 47 5.93 -11.76 5.16
CA SER A 47 6.23 -13.01 4.46
C SER A 47 6.19 -12.86 2.95
N ALA A 48 5.20 -12.15 2.40
CA ALA A 48 5.12 -11.91 0.95
C ALA A 48 6.27 -11.02 0.46
N ALA A 49 6.61 -9.97 1.21
CA ALA A 49 7.76 -9.13 0.91
C ALA A 49 9.08 -9.90 0.97
N ARG A 50 9.23 -10.84 1.91
CA ARG A 50 10.39 -11.73 2.02
C ARG A 50 10.52 -12.62 0.79
N SER A 51 9.42 -13.23 0.33
CA SER A 51 9.43 -14.07 -0.87
C SER A 51 9.81 -13.29 -2.14
N LEU A 52 9.50 -11.99 -2.21
CA LEU A 52 9.94 -11.13 -3.30
C LEU A 52 11.44 -10.82 -3.25
N ALA A 53 12.08 -10.90 -2.08
CA ALA A 53 13.51 -10.64 -1.97
C ALA A 53 14.37 -11.72 -2.67
N ASP A 54 13.82 -12.91 -2.88
CA ASP A 54 14.48 -14.02 -3.57
C ASP A 54 14.43 -13.88 -5.11
N ASP A 55 13.58 -12.99 -5.66
CA ASP A 55 13.52 -12.65 -7.09
C ASP A 55 13.56 -11.12 -7.30
N PRO A 56 14.76 -10.53 -7.46
CA PRO A 56 14.92 -9.10 -7.64
C PRO A 56 14.22 -8.55 -8.90
N ALA A 57 14.13 -9.33 -9.97
CA ALA A 57 13.51 -8.88 -11.21
C ALA A 57 11.98 -8.77 -11.04
N HIS A 58 11.38 -9.77 -10.39
CA HIS A 58 9.96 -9.74 -10.03
C HIS A 58 9.66 -8.64 -9.02
N ALA A 59 10.51 -8.44 -8.01
CA ALA A 59 10.37 -7.36 -7.04
C ALA A 59 10.30 -5.97 -7.67
N LEU A 60 11.11 -5.69 -8.71
CA LEU A 60 11.06 -4.43 -9.45
C LEU A 60 9.72 -4.22 -10.17
N VAL A 61 9.17 -5.28 -10.78
CA VAL A 61 7.85 -5.22 -11.44
C VAL A 61 6.76 -4.91 -10.42
N ILE A 62 6.78 -5.58 -9.26
CA ILE A 62 5.82 -5.34 -8.17
C ILE A 62 5.93 -3.92 -7.64
N TRP A 63 7.15 -3.44 -7.46
CA TRP A 63 7.39 -2.06 -7.04
C TRP A 63 6.79 -1.04 -8.01
N GLY A 64 6.99 -1.22 -9.32
CA GLY A 64 6.40 -0.35 -10.34
C GLY A 64 4.87 -0.35 -10.32
N ARG A 65 4.25 -1.50 -10.02
CA ARG A 65 2.79 -1.63 -9.89
C ARG A 65 2.27 -0.91 -8.65
N ILE A 66 2.98 -1.01 -7.52
CA ILE A 66 2.66 -0.27 -6.29
C ILE A 66 2.71 1.24 -6.56
N ASP A 67 3.79 1.73 -7.19
CA ASP A 67 3.94 3.16 -7.47
C ASP A 67 2.84 3.70 -8.40
N SER A 68 2.53 2.95 -9.46
CA SER A 68 1.44 3.27 -10.39
C SER A 68 0.07 3.32 -9.69
N ALA A 69 -0.17 2.40 -8.76
CA ALA A 69 -1.40 2.37 -7.96
C ALA A 69 -1.50 3.56 -6.98
N VAL A 70 -0.39 3.94 -6.33
CA VAL A 70 -0.34 5.14 -5.47
C VAL A 70 -0.69 6.40 -6.26
N LEU A 71 -0.09 6.57 -7.44
CA LEU A 71 -0.36 7.71 -8.32
C LEU A 71 -1.82 7.73 -8.79
N SER A 72 -2.37 6.57 -9.13
CA SER A 72 -3.77 6.44 -9.55
C SER A 72 -4.73 6.80 -8.41
N ASN A 73 -4.49 6.31 -7.20
CA ASN A 73 -5.28 6.62 -6.01
C ASN A 73 -5.21 8.12 -5.64
N LYS A 74 -4.03 8.73 -5.74
CA LYS A 74 -3.87 10.19 -5.54
C LYS A 74 -4.66 11.00 -6.57
N THR A 75 -4.71 10.52 -7.81
CA THR A 75 -5.46 11.17 -8.88
C THR A 75 -6.98 11.03 -8.68
N ALA A 76 -7.45 9.87 -8.20
CA ALA A 76 -8.85 9.64 -7.86
C ALA A 76 -9.30 10.51 -6.68
N ALA A 77 -8.49 10.61 -5.61
CA ALA A 77 -8.78 11.47 -4.46
C ALA A 77 -8.88 12.97 -4.86
N ARG A 78 -8.05 13.43 -5.81
CA ARG A 78 -8.12 14.79 -6.33
C ARG A 78 -9.39 15.07 -7.14
N LYS A 79 -9.91 14.10 -7.89
CA LYS A 79 -11.15 14.24 -8.67
C LYS A 79 -12.41 14.28 -7.80
N GLN A 80 -12.39 13.67 -6.62
CA GLN A 80 -13.51 13.69 -5.67
C GLN A 80 -13.60 14.99 -4.84
N SER A 81 -12.62 15.89 -4.96
CA SER A 81 -12.58 17.17 -4.22
C SER A 81 -12.99 18.40 -5.05
N LEU A 82 -13.60 18.22 -6.22
CA LEU A 82 -14.14 19.32 -7.02
C LEU A 82 -15.68 19.34 -6.92
N PRO A 83 -16.28 20.43 -6.40
CA PRO A 83 -17.73 20.64 -6.40
C PRO A 83 -18.29 20.94 -7.80
#